data_AF-A0A920GDP0-F1
#
_entry.id   AF-A0A920GDP0-F1
#
_cell.length_a   1.000
_cell.length_b   1.000
_cell.length_c   1.000
_cell.angle_alpha   90.00
_cell.angle_beta   90.00
_cell.angle_gamma   90.00
#
_symmetry.space_group_name_H-M   'P 1'
#
loop_
_entity.id
_entity.type
_entity.pdbx_description
1 polymer ?
#
loop_
_entity_poly.entity_id
_entity_poly.type
_entity_poly.pdbx_seq_one_letter_code
_entity_poly.pdbx_strand_id
1 'polypeptide(L)'
;MLIIISTPIGNLGDITQRAAHLLAQADIIACEDTRQTRKLLSLLSISSSAELWAYHDHNGAKVRPKLINVMKAGQQVALASDAGTPLISDPGYKLVTACLENDIPVTAAPGPTAPIVALTLSGLPSDRFSFRVLFLKRKKQPEMHWRKVTF
;
A
#
# COMPACT_ATOMS: atom_id res chain seq x y z
N MET A 1 12.29 10.26 -5.66
CA MET A 1 10.81 10.37 -5.75
C MET A 1 10.16 9.21 -5.01
N LEU A 2 8.90 9.36 -4.59
CA LEU A 2 8.12 8.30 -3.95
C LEU A 2 7.10 7.71 -4.92
N ILE A 3 7.05 6.39 -5.02
CA ILE A 3 6.11 5.65 -5.86
C ILE A 3 5.29 4.73 -4.96
N ILE A 4 3.98 4.96 -4.87
CA ILE A 4 3.06 4.09 -4.12
C ILE A 4 2.69 2.91 -5.00
N ILE A 5 2.88 1.68 -4.51
CA ILE A 5 2.62 0.46 -5.27
C ILE A 5 1.62 -0.42 -4.52
N SER A 6 0.48 -0.67 -5.17
CA SER A 6 -0.48 -1.64 -4.66
C SER A 6 -0.02 -3.08 -4.93
N THR A 7 -0.12 -3.93 -3.90
CA THR A 7 0.24 -5.36 -3.97
C THR A 7 -1.02 -6.24 -4.03
N PRO A 8 -0.90 -7.50 -4.50
CA PRO A 8 -2.00 -8.46 -4.47
C PRO A 8 -2.69 -8.61 -3.12
N ILE A 9 -4.02 -8.79 -3.13
CA ILE A 9 -4.85 -9.03 -1.93
C ILE A 9 -5.22 -10.50 -1.72
N GLY A 10 -4.52 -11.42 -2.40
CA GLY A 10 -4.74 -12.87 -2.27
C GLY A 10 -4.44 -13.67 -3.54
N ASN A 11 -4.50 -13.04 -4.72
CA ASN A 11 -4.17 -13.67 -6.00
C ASN A 11 -2.98 -12.97 -6.66
N LEU A 12 -1.89 -13.70 -6.88
CA LEU A 12 -0.64 -13.18 -7.48
C LEU A 12 -0.87 -12.56 -8.87
N GLY A 13 -1.88 -13.03 -9.61
CA GLY A 13 -2.24 -12.49 -10.93
C GLY A 13 -2.80 -11.05 -10.89
N ASP A 14 -3.13 -10.53 -9.71
CA ASP A 14 -3.68 -9.18 -9.56
C ASP A 14 -2.62 -8.08 -9.60
N ILE A 15 -1.32 -8.44 -9.58
CA ILE A 15 -0.28 -7.42 -9.73
C ILE A 15 -0.30 -6.87 -11.16
N THR A 16 -0.22 -5.55 -11.29
CA THR A 16 -0.14 -4.92 -12.60
C THR A 16 1.28 -5.04 -13.17
N GLN A 17 1.38 -5.14 -14.50
CA GLN A 17 2.69 -5.13 -15.18
C GLN A 17 3.52 -3.89 -14.79
N ARG A 18 2.86 -2.73 -14.63
CA ARG A 18 3.52 -1.50 -14.20
C ARG A 18 4.02 -1.56 -12.76
N ALA A 19 3.25 -2.13 -11.84
CA ALA A 19 3.69 -2.32 -10.45
C ALA A 19 4.92 -3.24 -10.39
N ALA A 20 4.90 -4.36 -11.11
CA ALA A 20 6.04 -5.28 -11.18
C ALA A 20 7.30 -4.60 -11.74
N HIS A 21 7.16 -3.82 -12.81
CA HIS A 21 8.25 -3.06 -13.41
C HIS A 21 8.85 -2.03 -12.45
N LEU A 22 8.01 -1.27 -11.74
CA LEU A 22 8.46 -0.25 -10.79
C LEU A 22 9.14 -0.87 -9.56
N LEU A 23 8.66 -2.03 -9.08
CA LEU A 23 9.34 -2.78 -8.01
C LEU A 23 10.72 -3.30 -8.45
N ALA A 24 10.86 -3.71 -9.72
CA ALA A 24 12.15 -4.15 -10.26
C ALA A 24 13.17 -3.00 -10.40
N GLN A 25 12.70 -1.78 -10.68
CA GLN A 25 13.53 -0.60 -10.94
C GLN A 25 13.79 0.28 -9.70
N ALA A 26 13.06 0.08 -8.61
CA ALA A 26 13.24 0.89 -7.41
C ALA A 26 14.65 0.69 -6.82
N ASP A 27 15.23 1.76 -6.27
CA ASP A 27 16.48 1.67 -5.50
C ASP A 27 16.20 1.11 -4.10
N ILE A 28 15.06 1.52 -3.51
CA ILE A 28 14.60 1.11 -2.19
C ILE A 28 13.12 0.73 -2.24
N ILE A 29 12.76 -0.38 -1.61
CA ILE A 29 11.39 -0.78 -1.34
C ILE A 29 11.11 -0.62 0.16
N ALA A 30 10.37 0.44 0.50
CA ALA A 30 9.82 0.65 1.84
C ALA A 30 8.56 -0.20 2.00
N CYS A 31 8.53 -1.08 3.01
CA CYS A 31 7.44 -2.02 3.25
C CYS A 31 7.25 -2.31 4.75
N GLU A 32 6.06 -2.76 5.15
CA GLU A 32 5.77 -3.08 6.55
C GLU A 32 6.59 -4.29 7.03
N ASP A 33 6.52 -5.40 6.30
CA ASP A 33 7.32 -6.60 6.55
C ASP A 33 8.23 -6.95 5.35
N THR A 34 9.54 -6.83 5.58
CA THR A 34 10.55 -7.11 4.56
C THR A 34 10.62 -8.60 4.19
N ARG A 35 10.23 -9.50 5.08
CA ARG A 35 10.22 -10.96 4.82
C ARG A 35 9.05 -11.31 3.91
N GLN A 36 7.88 -10.76 4.18
CA GLN A 36 6.70 -10.95 3.33
C GLN A 36 6.91 -10.34 1.96
N THR A 37 7.42 -9.10 1.90
CA THR A 37 7.72 -8.44 0.63
C THR A 37 8.74 -9.21 -0.19
N ARG A 38 9.81 -9.73 0.43
CA ARG A 38 10.79 -10.59 -0.25
C ARG A 38 10.16 -11.86 -0.82
N LYS A 39 9.27 -12.50 -0.05
CA LYS A 39 8.53 -13.68 -0.51
C LYS A 39 7.61 -13.33 -1.69
N LEU A 40 6.91 -12.20 -1.63
CA LEU A 40 6.04 -11.72 -2.71
C LEU A 40 6.83 -11.50 -4.01
N LEU A 41 7.97 -10.78 -3.94
CA LEU A 41 8.83 -10.54 -5.11
C LEU A 41 9.29 -11.87 -5.75
N SER A 42 9.66 -12.85 -4.92
CA SER A 42 10.05 -14.19 -5.38
C SER A 42 8.90 -14.93 -6.07
N LEU A 43 7.72 -14.96 -5.45
CA LEU A 43 6.52 -15.61 -6.02
C LEU A 43 6.09 -14.99 -7.35
N LEU A 44 6.31 -13.68 -7.51
CA LEU A 44 6.01 -12.94 -8.73
C LEU A 44 7.14 -13.00 -9.76
N SER A 45 8.26 -13.66 -9.44
CA SER A 45 9.46 -13.70 -10.29
C SER A 45 9.98 -12.30 -10.65
N ILE A 46 9.84 -11.34 -9.74
CA ILE A 46 10.35 -9.97 -9.88
C ILE A 46 11.79 -9.96 -9.38
N SER A 47 12.74 -9.91 -10.30
CA SER A 47 14.15 -9.66 -9.99
C SER A 47 14.35 -8.17 -9.66
N SER A 48 14.41 -7.86 -8.37
CA SER A 48 14.70 -6.51 -7.87
C SER A 48 16.04 -6.51 -7.15
N SER A 49 16.88 -5.52 -7.46
CA SER A 49 18.12 -5.22 -6.72
C SER A 49 17.89 -4.23 -5.57
N ALA A 50 16.64 -3.82 -5.33
CA ALA A 50 16.31 -2.81 -4.34
C ALA A 50 16.67 -3.25 -2.92
N GLU A 51 17.09 -2.29 -2.10
CA GLU A 51 17.17 -2.51 -0.66
C GLU A 51 15.76 -2.54 -0.05
N LEU A 52 15.47 -3.53 0.79
CA LEU A 52 14.20 -3.60 1.53
C LEU A 52 14.32 -2.88 2.87
N TRP A 53 13.56 -1.81 3.04
CA TRP A 53 13.54 -1.02 4.27
C TRP A 53 12.20 -1.23 4.99
N ALA A 54 12.27 -1.68 6.25
CA ALA A 54 11.07 -1.79 7.08
C ALA A 54 10.54 -0.39 7.42
N TYR A 55 9.29 -0.11 7.07
CA TYR A 55 8.60 1.16 7.32
C TYR A 55 7.17 0.91 7.77
N HIS A 56 6.92 1.13 9.07
CA HIS A 56 5.63 0.92 9.73
C HIS A 56 5.44 1.92 10.87
N ASP A 57 4.26 1.98 11.48
CA ASP A 57 3.91 3.06 12.43
C ASP A 57 4.88 3.18 13.62
N HIS A 58 5.37 2.06 14.15
CA HIS A 58 6.31 2.06 15.28
C HIS A 58 7.69 2.63 14.96
N ASN A 59 8.20 2.45 13.74
CA ASN A 59 9.55 2.87 13.36
C ASN A 59 9.56 4.11 12.46
N GLY A 60 8.39 4.52 11.94
CA GLY A 60 8.30 5.50 10.87
C GLY A 60 8.93 6.84 11.23
N ALA A 61 8.83 7.30 12.48
CA ALA A 61 9.48 8.54 12.90
C ALA A 61 11.01 8.54 12.76
N LYS A 62 11.65 7.37 12.91
CA LYS A 62 13.10 7.21 12.78
C LYS A 62 13.53 6.97 11.34
N VAL A 63 12.70 6.28 10.55
CA VAL A 63 13.02 5.88 9.17
C VAL A 63 12.65 6.96 8.15
N ARG A 64 11.56 7.73 8.36
CA ARG A 64 11.12 8.79 7.43
C ARG A 64 12.25 9.77 7.06
N PRO A 65 13.03 10.35 8.00
CA PRO A 65 14.07 11.30 7.62
C PRO A 65 15.13 10.68 6.68
N LYS A 66 15.43 9.39 6.86
CA LYS A 66 16.35 8.65 5.99
C LYS A 66 15.77 8.49 4.58
N LEU A 67 14.50 8.10 4.48
CA LEU A 67 13.80 7.98 3.20
C LEU A 67 13.73 9.32 2.45
N ILE A 68 13.49 10.42 3.16
CA ILE A 68 13.51 11.76 2.58
C ILE A 68 14.91 12.08 2.04
N ASN A 69 15.97 11.81 2.80
CA ASN A 69 17.34 12.10 2.37
C ASN A 69 17.75 11.32 1.12
N VAL A 70 17.47 10.02 1.04
CA VAL A 70 17.79 9.22 -0.16
C VAL A 70 16.99 9.67 -1.38
N MET A 71 15.72 10.06 -1.20
CA MET A 71 14.92 10.60 -2.30
C MET A 71 15.43 11.98 -2.77
N LYS A 72 15.92 12.83 -1.86
CA LYS A 72 16.60 14.09 -2.23
C LYS A 72 17.92 13.86 -2.94
N ALA A 73 18.59 12.75 -2.65
CA ALA A 73 19.78 12.31 -3.38
C ALA A 73 19.47 11.70 -4.77
N GLY A 74 18.20 11.71 -5.19
CA GLY A 74 17.78 11.25 -6.52
C GLY A 74 17.29 9.79 -6.57
N GLN A 75 17.32 9.05 -5.45
CA GLN A 75 16.86 7.66 -5.45
C GLN A 75 15.34 7.55 -5.59
N GLN A 76 14.91 6.46 -6.21
CA GLN A 76 13.52 6.04 -6.38
C GLN A 76 13.13 5.10 -5.24
N VAL A 77 12.15 5.54 -4.44
CA VAL A 77 11.60 4.74 -3.34
C VAL A 77 10.22 4.24 -3.74
N ALA A 78 10.05 2.92 -3.75
CA ALA A 78 8.74 2.28 -3.82
C ALA A 78 8.18 2.06 -2.40
N LEU A 79 6.97 2.52 -2.12
CA LEU A 79 6.22 2.18 -0.92
C LEU A 79 5.22 1.08 -1.28
N ALA A 80 5.39 -0.10 -0.69
CA ALA A 80 4.50 -1.26 -0.86
C ALA A 80 3.87 -1.65 0.48
N SER A 81 2.62 -2.11 0.45
CA SER A 81 1.95 -2.71 1.61
C SER A 81 1.99 -4.24 1.52
N ASP A 82 1.74 -4.91 2.63
CA ASP A 82 1.68 -6.37 2.68
C ASP A 82 0.55 -6.91 1.77
N ALA A 83 -0.55 -6.17 1.65
CA ALA A 83 -1.64 -6.45 0.72
C ALA A 83 -2.41 -5.17 0.36
N GLY A 84 -2.79 -5.02 -0.92
CA GLY A 84 -3.66 -3.95 -1.38
C GLY A 84 -2.93 -2.63 -1.60
N THR A 85 -3.64 -1.52 -1.42
CA THR A 85 -3.11 -0.18 -1.72
C THR A 85 -2.60 0.48 -0.44
N PRO A 86 -1.30 0.85 -0.36
CA PRO A 86 -0.75 1.55 0.79
C PRO A 86 -1.55 2.80 1.15
N LEU A 87 -1.45 3.26 2.41
CA LEU A 87 -2.22 4.38 2.99
C LEU A 87 -3.70 4.09 3.25
N ILE A 88 -4.30 3.07 2.67
CA ILE A 88 -5.71 2.73 2.90
C ILE A 88 -5.80 1.75 4.06
N SER A 89 -5.90 2.29 5.28
CA SER A 89 -5.83 1.53 6.55
C SER A 89 -4.44 1.02 6.90
N ASP A 90 -3.43 1.40 6.12
CA ASP A 90 -2.03 0.99 6.26
C ASP A 90 -1.13 2.20 6.59
N PRO A 91 0.08 1.97 7.15
CA PRO A 91 1.09 3.01 7.28
C PRO A 91 1.46 3.61 5.90
N GLY A 92 1.89 4.88 5.90
CA GLY A 92 2.33 5.56 4.66
C GLY A 92 1.93 7.02 4.57
N TYR A 93 0.80 7.41 5.19
CA TYR A 93 0.27 8.78 5.14
C TYR A 93 1.35 9.82 5.51
N LYS A 94 2.00 9.61 6.66
CA LYS A 94 3.06 10.50 7.17
C LYS A 94 4.28 10.59 6.25
N LEU A 95 4.56 9.55 5.45
CA LEU A 95 5.66 9.58 4.49
C LEU A 95 5.28 10.42 3.27
N VAL A 96 4.06 10.26 2.76
CA VAL A 96 3.55 11.09 1.65
C VAL A 96 3.52 12.56 2.07
N THR A 97 2.99 12.88 3.25
CA THR A 97 3.01 14.26 3.78
C THR A 97 4.44 14.82 3.82
N ALA A 98 5.39 14.07 4.38
CA ALA A 98 6.78 14.50 4.43
C ALA A 98 7.42 14.68 3.05
N CYS A 99 7.02 13.89 2.05
CA CYS A 99 7.48 14.08 0.67
C CYS A 99 6.97 15.39 0.08
N LEU A 100 5.67 15.67 0.25
CA LEU A 100 5.05 16.91 -0.23
C LEU A 100 5.66 18.15 0.44
N GLU A 101 5.93 18.10 1.75
CA GLU A 101 6.59 19.17 2.50
C GLU A 101 8.04 19.43 2.07
N ASN A 102 8.65 18.49 1.34
CA ASN A 102 10.04 18.56 0.88
C ASN A 102 10.15 18.65 -0.65
N ASP A 103 9.05 18.99 -1.34
CA ASP A 103 8.97 19.07 -2.80
C ASP A 103 9.44 17.79 -3.53
N ILE A 104 9.27 16.63 -2.88
CA ILE A 104 9.61 15.33 -3.46
C ILE A 104 8.39 14.86 -4.28
N PRO A 105 8.57 14.55 -5.57
CA PRO A 105 7.48 14.02 -6.39
C PRO A 105 6.91 12.73 -5.81
N VAL A 106 5.58 12.67 -5.72
CA VAL A 106 4.83 11.48 -5.31
C VAL A 106 3.96 11.03 -6.47
N THR A 107 4.02 9.74 -6.80
CA THR A 107 3.18 9.11 -7.82
C THR A 107 2.70 7.75 -7.32
N ALA A 108 1.81 7.10 -8.08
CA ALA A 108 1.27 5.80 -7.74
C ALA A 108 1.16 4.88 -8.96
N ALA A 109 1.28 3.58 -8.70
CA ALA A 109 0.80 2.50 -9.56
C ALA A 109 -0.58 2.04 -9.06
N PRO A 110 -1.68 2.35 -9.78
CA PRO A 110 -2.98 1.78 -9.49
C PRO A 110 -2.91 0.27 -9.48
N GLY A 111 -3.73 -0.33 -8.64
CA GLY A 111 -3.78 -1.77 -8.48
C GLY A 111 -4.83 -2.18 -7.45
N PRO A 112 -4.68 -3.38 -6.86
CA PRO A 112 -5.71 -3.99 -6.03
C PRO A 112 -6.08 -3.14 -4.80
N THR A 113 -7.38 -3.04 -4.56
CA THR A 113 -7.95 -2.39 -3.38
C THR A 113 -9.22 -3.11 -2.95
N ALA A 114 -9.14 -3.81 -1.81
CA ALA A 114 -10.21 -4.63 -1.28
C ALA A 114 -11.57 -3.92 -1.15
N PRO A 115 -11.69 -2.69 -0.60
CA PRO A 115 -13.00 -2.05 -0.44
C PRO A 115 -13.69 -1.73 -1.77
N ILE A 116 -12.92 -1.38 -2.80
CA ILE A 116 -13.50 -1.07 -4.12
C ILE A 116 -13.96 -2.36 -4.80
N VAL A 117 -13.15 -3.41 -4.77
CA VAL A 117 -13.56 -4.72 -5.31
C VAL A 117 -14.81 -5.23 -4.61
N ALA A 118 -14.86 -5.15 -3.27
CA ALA A 118 -16.05 -5.53 -2.51
C ALA A 118 -17.29 -4.71 -2.90
N LEU A 119 -17.17 -3.38 -3.06
CA LEU A 119 -18.27 -2.53 -3.50
C LEU A 119 -18.78 -2.94 -4.89
N THR A 120 -17.88 -3.21 -5.85
CA THR A 120 -18.26 -3.61 -7.21
C THR A 120 -19.02 -4.95 -7.25
N LEU A 121 -18.75 -5.86 -6.33
CA LEU A 121 -19.42 -7.17 -6.23
C LEU A 121 -20.69 -7.13 -5.37
N SER A 122 -20.88 -6.08 -4.57
CA SER A 122 -21.93 -6.04 -3.54
C SER A 122 -23.36 -5.87 -4.06
N GLY A 123 -23.54 -5.39 -5.30
CA GLY A 123 -24.84 -4.99 -5.84
C GLY A 123 -25.45 -3.76 -5.14
N LEU A 124 -24.67 -3.02 -4.34
CA LEU A 124 -25.08 -1.77 -3.72
C LEU A 124 -24.85 -0.58 -4.68
N PRO A 125 -25.58 0.55 -4.50
CA PRO A 125 -25.26 1.78 -5.21
C PRO A 125 -23.80 2.20 -5.00
N SER A 126 -23.09 2.48 -6.09
CA SER A 126 -21.66 2.77 -6.12
C SER A 126 -21.33 4.18 -6.61
N ASP A 127 -22.35 4.99 -6.95
CA ASP A 127 -22.21 6.38 -7.36
C ASP A 127 -21.72 7.28 -6.22
N ARG A 128 -22.07 6.94 -4.98
CA ARG A 128 -21.61 7.61 -3.76
C ARG A 128 -21.47 6.58 -2.64
N PHE A 129 -20.26 6.45 -2.10
CA PHE A 129 -19.99 5.55 -0.98
C PHE A 129 -19.05 6.19 0.03
N SER A 130 -19.00 5.61 1.23
CA SER A 130 -18.06 6.01 2.29
C SER A 130 -17.31 4.78 2.77
N PHE A 131 -15.98 4.81 2.69
CA PHE A 131 -15.13 3.80 3.30
C PHE A 131 -14.85 4.17 4.76
N ARG A 132 -15.10 3.25 5.68
CA ARG A 132 -14.81 3.41 7.11
C ARG A 132 -14.13 2.16 7.63
N VAL A 133 -12.94 2.31 8.18
CA VAL A 133 -12.27 1.22 8.90
C VAL A 133 -12.96 1.03 10.24
N LEU A 134 -13.76 -0.02 10.33
CA LEU A 134 -14.40 -0.42 11.58
C LEU A 134 -13.43 -1.29 12.38
N PHE A 135 -12.68 -0.66 13.28
CA PHE A 135 -12.19 -1.39 14.44
C PHE A 135 -13.39 -1.71 15.33
N LEU A 136 -13.99 -2.88 15.12
CA LEU A 136 -14.95 -3.43 16.06
C LEU A 136 -14.20 -3.68 17.38
N LYS A 137 -14.20 -2.69 18.27
CA LYS A 137 -14.03 -2.97 19.69
C LYS A 137 -15.08 -4.03 20.00
N ARG A 138 -14.68 -5.15 20.61
CA ARG A 138 -15.52 -6.30 20.98
C ARG A 138 -16.81 -5.97 21.80
N LYS A 139 -17.16 -4.70 22.01
CA LYS A 139 -18.30 -4.27 22.83
C LYS A 139 -19.22 -3.30 22.11
N LYS A 140 -20.48 -3.73 22.03
CA LYS A 140 -21.71 -3.06 21.56
C LYS A 140 -21.74 -2.70 20.08
N GLN A 141 -22.34 -3.60 19.30
CA GLN A 141 -22.79 -3.34 17.93
C GLN A 141 -23.85 -2.24 17.95
N PRO A 142 -23.66 -1.13 17.22
CA PRO A 142 -24.79 -0.34 16.76
C PRO A 142 -25.58 -1.17 15.75
N GLU A 143 -26.90 -1.09 15.74
CA GLU A 143 -27.71 -1.66 14.67
C GLU A 143 -27.31 -1.01 13.33
N MET A 144 -26.57 -1.76 12.52
CA MET A 144 -26.31 -1.43 11.13
C MET A 144 -27.10 -2.39 10.25
N HIS A 145 -27.87 -1.85 9.30
CA HIS A 145 -28.58 -2.62 8.29
C HIS A 145 -27.58 -3.24 7.32
N TRP A 146 -27.12 -4.46 7.63
CA TRP A 146 -26.34 -5.25 6.68
C TRP A 146 -27.29 -5.99 5.75
N ARG A 147 -27.16 -5.79 4.44
CA ARG A 147 -27.54 -6.84 3.50
C ARG A 147 -26.45 -7.90 3.52
N LYS A 148 -26.85 -9.13 3.81
CA LYS A 148 -25.96 -10.29 3.73
C LYS A 148 -25.58 -10.46 2.25
N VAL A 149 -24.34 -10.15 1.90
CA VAL A 149 -23.77 -10.50 0.59
C VAL A 149 -23.17 -11.89 0.74
N THR A 150 -23.87 -12.90 0.22
CA THR A 150 -23.36 -14.27 0.08
C THR A 150 -22.77 -14.42 -1.31
N PHE A 151 -21.51 -14.88 -1.38
CA PHE A 151 -20.84 -15.32 -2.61
C PHE A 151 -21.22 -16.76 -2.93
#